data_AF-A0A1V5FLY0-F1
#
_entry.id   AF-A0A1V5FLY0-F1
#
_cell.length_a   1.000
_cell.length_b   1.000
_cell.length_c   1.000
_cell.angle_alpha   90.00
_cell.angle_beta   90.00
_cell.angle_gamma   90.00
#
_symmetry.space_group_name_H-M   'P 1'
#
loop_
_entity.id
_entity.type
_entity.pdbx_description
1 polymer ?
#
loop_
_entity_poly.entity_id
_entity_poly.type
_entity_poly.pdbx_seq_one_letter_code
_entity_poly.pdbx_strand_id
1 'polypeptide(L)'
;MANRTTVRATKAVRAVAREPDARYLQPSRCLLDVNVWVALFDDAHVASARANAFIEIPGIRIATCPLVENGVIRVLNLPSYGRRGALGLQRVREQLKHACKSLDHEFWADDVSLRDDEVVDFNRVHGHQQITDLYLLALAVKHGGTLVTFDKNIPLDAVRGAASHHLVQL
;
A
#
# COMPACT_ATOMS: atom_id res chain seq x y z
N MET A 1 -12.39 -23.84 61.27
CA MET A 1 -13.27 -23.97 60.08
C MET A 1 -12.90 -22.87 59.10
N ALA A 2 -12.15 -23.20 58.04
CA ALA A 2 -11.67 -22.25 57.04
C ALA A 2 -12.53 -22.36 55.78
N ASN A 3 -13.09 -21.23 55.34
CA ASN A 3 -13.94 -21.16 54.14
C ASN A 3 -13.06 -20.88 52.91
N ARG A 4 -12.96 -21.86 52.00
CA ARG A 4 -12.22 -21.75 50.74
C ARG A 4 -13.19 -21.33 49.62
N THR A 5 -13.24 -20.05 49.31
CA THR A 5 -13.91 -19.53 48.11
C THR A 5 -13.07 -19.89 46.87
N THR A 6 -13.60 -20.74 46.00
CA THR A 6 -12.94 -21.15 44.75
C THR A 6 -13.39 -20.21 43.63
N VAL A 7 -12.48 -19.38 43.13
CA VAL A 7 -12.70 -18.53 41.94
C VAL A 7 -12.54 -19.41 40.69
N ARG A 8 -13.62 -19.60 39.93
CA ARG A 8 -13.59 -20.24 38.60
C ARG A 8 -13.04 -19.23 37.59
N ALA A 9 -11.85 -19.50 37.05
CA ALA A 9 -11.33 -18.79 35.90
C ALA A 9 -12.05 -19.27 34.62
N THR A 10 -12.79 -18.37 33.97
CA THR A 10 -13.39 -18.57 32.65
C THR A 10 -12.30 -18.47 31.58
N LYS A 11 -12.03 -19.59 30.89
CA LYS A 11 -11.08 -19.66 29.77
C LYS A 11 -11.72 -19.00 28.54
N ALA A 12 -11.23 -17.81 28.17
CA ALA A 12 -11.63 -17.14 26.93
C ALA A 12 -11.19 -17.99 25.72
N VAL A 13 -12.16 -18.45 24.93
CA VAL A 13 -11.91 -19.17 23.68
C VAL A 13 -11.56 -18.11 22.63
N ARG A 14 -10.29 -18.04 22.22
CA ARG A 14 -9.87 -17.25 21.05
C ARG A 14 -10.59 -17.83 19.82
N ALA A 15 -11.46 -17.04 19.20
CA ALA A 15 -12.01 -17.36 17.90
C ALA A 15 -10.86 -17.43 16.89
N VAL A 16 -10.62 -18.61 16.33
CA VAL A 16 -9.73 -18.77 15.17
C VAL A 16 -10.48 -18.18 13.99
N ALA A 17 -9.98 -17.05 13.46
CA ALA A 17 -10.52 -16.45 12.25
C ALA A 17 -10.42 -17.49 11.11
N ARG A 18 -11.57 -17.89 10.59
CA ARG A 18 -11.66 -18.81 9.47
C ARG A 18 -11.25 -18.06 8.21
N GLU A 19 -10.22 -18.54 7.50
CA GLU A 19 -9.77 -17.92 6.25
C GLU A 19 -10.95 -17.85 5.26
N PRO A 20 -11.21 -16.66 4.67
CA PRO A 20 -12.28 -16.51 3.69
C PRO A 20 -12.01 -17.39 2.47
N ASP A 21 -13.06 -18.03 1.93
CA ASP A 21 -12.99 -18.82 0.70
C ASP A 21 -12.57 -17.88 -0.46
N ALA A 22 -11.39 -18.13 -1.03
CA ALA A 22 -10.76 -17.29 -2.03
C ALA A 22 -11.63 -17.04 -3.28
N ARG A 23 -12.66 -17.86 -3.50
CA ARG A 23 -13.61 -17.75 -4.61
C ARG A 23 -14.62 -16.60 -4.47
N TYR A 24 -14.74 -15.98 -3.30
CA TYR A 24 -15.69 -14.88 -3.03
C TYR A 24 -15.02 -13.56 -2.61
N LEU A 25 -13.69 -13.50 -2.56
CA LEU A 25 -12.98 -12.25 -2.34
C LEU A 25 -13.05 -11.44 -3.65
N GLN A 26 -13.84 -10.36 -3.63
CA GLN A 26 -13.67 -9.29 -4.61
C GLN A 26 -12.18 -8.91 -4.67
N PRO A 27 -11.57 -8.75 -5.85
CA PRO A 27 -10.14 -8.46 -5.94
C PRO A 27 -9.83 -7.22 -5.11
N SER A 28 -8.94 -7.33 -4.13
CA SER A 28 -8.59 -6.25 -3.20
C SER A 28 -8.22 -4.98 -3.96
N ARG A 29 -8.64 -3.82 -3.44
CA ARG A 29 -8.28 -2.54 -4.04
C ARG A 29 -6.76 -2.33 -3.87
N CYS A 30 -6.11 -1.91 -4.95
CA CYS A 30 -4.66 -1.83 -5.05
C CYS A 30 -4.14 -0.42 -4.79
N LEU A 31 -3.44 -0.21 -3.68
CA LEU A 31 -2.67 1.01 -3.44
C LEU A 31 -1.44 1.01 -4.33
N LEU A 32 -1.40 1.91 -5.31
CA LEU A 32 -0.26 2.00 -6.21
C LEU A 32 0.81 2.91 -5.60
N ASP A 33 2.02 2.40 -5.53
CA ASP A 33 3.18 3.14 -5.08
C ASP A 33 3.53 4.29 -6.05
N VAL A 34 4.28 5.29 -5.57
CA VAL A 34 4.80 6.42 -6.33
C VAL A 34 5.55 5.94 -7.57
N ASN A 35 6.34 4.88 -7.47
CA ASN A 35 7.12 4.35 -8.60
C ASN A 35 6.21 3.80 -9.73
N VAL A 36 5.02 3.29 -9.41
CA VAL A 36 4.04 2.80 -10.38
C VAL A 36 3.38 3.98 -11.09
N TRP A 37 2.93 4.98 -10.35
CA TRP A 37 2.37 6.21 -10.91
C TRP A 37 3.37 6.96 -11.80
N VAL A 38 4.63 7.02 -11.40
CA VAL A 38 5.71 7.61 -12.22
C VAL A 38 5.84 6.86 -13.55
N ALA A 39 5.81 5.53 -13.53
CA ALA A 39 5.84 4.73 -14.75
C ALA A 39 4.59 4.87 -15.63
N LEU A 40 3.41 5.11 -15.02
CA LEU A 40 2.17 5.41 -15.76
C LEU A 40 2.21 6.78 -16.45
N PHE A 41 2.90 7.77 -15.88
CA PHE A 41 2.89 9.14 -16.40
C PHE A 41 4.09 9.48 -17.29
N ASP A 42 5.13 8.65 -17.28
CA ASP A 42 6.28 8.76 -18.16
C ASP A 42 6.38 7.57 -19.11
N ASP A 43 5.90 7.74 -20.35
CA ASP A 43 5.99 6.74 -21.42
C ASP A 43 7.43 6.33 -21.76
N ALA A 44 8.42 7.18 -21.43
CA ALA A 44 9.83 6.86 -21.63
C ALA A 44 10.40 5.97 -20.50
N HIS A 45 9.63 5.74 -19.43
CA HIS A 45 10.06 4.94 -18.30
C HIS A 45 10.11 3.46 -18.68
N VAL A 46 11.20 2.77 -18.31
CA VAL A 46 11.41 1.33 -18.63
C VAL A 46 10.29 0.42 -18.10
N ALA A 47 9.60 0.85 -17.06
CA ALA A 47 8.51 0.12 -16.44
C ALA A 47 7.11 0.53 -16.94
N SER A 48 7.01 1.48 -17.88
CA SER A 48 5.73 2.01 -18.37
C SER A 48 4.83 0.92 -18.94
N ALA A 49 5.37 0.00 -19.75
CA ALA A 49 4.60 -1.10 -20.31
C ALA A 49 3.99 -2.01 -19.24
N ARG A 50 4.72 -2.28 -18.14
CA ARG A 50 4.24 -3.14 -17.04
C ARG A 50 3.18 -2.43 -16.19
N ALA A 51 3.35 -1.13 -15.95
CA ALA A 51 2.35 -0.34 -15.23
C ALA A 51 1.04 -0.20 -16.03
N ASN A 52 1.14 0.06 -17.34
CA ASN A 52 -0.03 0.13 -18.22
C ASN A 52 -0.76 -1.22 -18.31
N ALA A 53 -0.02 -2.32 -18.50
CA ALA A 53 -0.61 -3.65 -18.51
C ALA A 53 -1.34 -3.98 -17.18
N PHE A 54 -0.84 -3.49 -16.05
CA PHE A 54 -1.48 -3.67 -14.75
C PHE A 54 -2.81 -2.90 -14.64
N ILE A 55 -2.86 -1.61 -15.03
CA ILE A 55 -4.10 -0.82 -14.95
C ILE A 55 -5.14 -1.23 -16.00
N GLU A 56 -4.72 -1.93 -17.06
CA GLU A 56 -5.61 -2.50 -18.08
C GLU A 56 -6.26 -3.83 -17.67
N ILE A 57 -5.87 -4.42 -16.53
CA ILE A 57 -6.50 -5.65 -16.02
C ILE A 57 -8.00 -5.40 -15.81
N PRO A 58 -8.89 -6.18 -16.45
CA PRO A 58 -10.32 -5.99 -16.30
C PRO A 58 -10.77 -6.08 -14.84
N GLY A 59 -11.48 -5.06 -14.37
CA GLY A 59 -12.00 -5.00 -13.00
C GLY A 59 -10.96 -4.63 -11.93
N ILE A 60 -9.77 -4.15 -12.33
CA ILE A 60 -8.81 -3.61 -11.37
C ILE A 60 -9.39 -2.38 -10.67
N ARG A 61 -9.14 -2.31 -9.36
CA ARG A 61 -9.56 -1.21 -8.51
C ARG A 61 -8.32 -0.66 -7.84
N ILE A 62 -8.11 0.64 -7.91
CA ILE A 62 -6.89 1.26 -7.41
C ILE A 62 -7.19 2.21 -6.25
N ALA A 63 -6.16 2.53 -5.49
CA ALA A 63 -6.18 3.54 -4.45
C ALA A 63 -4.97 4.47 -4.54
N THR A 64 -5.16 5.69 -4.04
CA THR A 64 -4.07 6.61 -3.66
C THR A 64 -4.19 6.94 -2.18
N CYS A 65 -3.13 7.51 -1.62
CA CYS A 65 -3.12 8.10 -0.29
C CYS A 65 -2.30 9.40 -0.30
N PRO A 66 -2.36 10.25 0.76
CA PRO A 66 -1.62 11.52 0.80
C PRO A 66 -0.13 11.38 0.46
N LEU A 67 0.53 10.34 0.95
CA LEU A 67 1.96 10.11 0.70
C LEU A 67 2.25 9.80 -0.77
N VAL A 68 1.39 9.01 -1.42
CA VAL A 68 1.51 8.68 -2.84
C VAL A 68 1.27 9.93 -3.69
N GLU A 69 0.18 10.66 -3.48
CA GLU A 69 -0.15 11.84 -4.32
C GLU A 69 0.94 12.92 -4.22
N ASN A 70 1.40 13.20 -3.00
CA ASN A 70 2.52 14.13 -2.75
C ASN A 70 3.82 13.61 -3.38
N GLY A 71 4.08 12.31 -3.29
CA GLY A 71 5.25 11.66 -3.86
C GLY A 71 5.30 11.79 -5.38
N VAL A 72 4.19 11.51 -6.07
CA VAL A 72 4.07 11.59 -7.53
C VAL A 72 4.34 13.01 -8.02
N ILE A 73 3.67 14.00 -7.42
CA ILE A 73 3.85 15.42 -7.78
C ILE A 73 5.31 15.83 -7.57
N ARG A 74 5.94 15.42 -6.46
CA ARG A 74 7.33 15.75 -6.14
C ARG A 74 8.32 15.08 -7.10
N VAL A 75 8.22 13.77 -7.29
CA VAL A 75 9.21 12.98 -8.04
C VAL A 75 9.27 13.39 -9.51
N LEU A 76 8.11 13.54 -10.17
CA LEU A 76 8.01 13.98 -11.57
C LEU A 76 8.46 15.43 -11.79
N ASN A 77 8.76 16.17 -10.72
CA ASN A 77 9.22 17.54 -10.75
C ASN A 77 10.61 17.73 -10.10
N LEU A 78 11.33 16.66 -9.80
CA LEU A 78 12.72 16.77 -9.34
C LEU A 78 13.60 17.36 -10.45
N PRO A 79 14.58 18.24 -10.14
CA PRO A 79 15.51 18.78 -11.13
C PRO A 79 16.31 17.69 -11.88
N SER A 80 16.57 16.57 -11.20
CA SER A 80 17.26 15.40 -11.75
C SER A 80 16.34 14.42 -12.50
N TYR A 81 15.05 14.72 -12.63
CA TYR A 81 14.09 13.82 -13.27
C TYR A 81 14.27 13.82 -14.79
N GLY A 82 14.88 12.73 -15.29
CA GLY A 82 15.05 12.47 -16.73
C GLY A 82 15.88 13.51 -17.48
N ARG A 83 16.06 13.32 -18.79
CA ARG A 83 16.77 14.28 -19.65
C ARG A 83 15.91 15.50 -20.04
N ARG A 84 14.58 15.38 -19.87
CA ARG A 84 13.60 16.42 -20.22
C ARG A 84 13.32 17.41 -19.08
N GLY A 85 13.81 17.12 -17.87
CA GLY A 85 13.55 17.92 -16.68
C GLY A 85 12.14 17.75 -16.13
N ALA A 86 11.78 18.61 -15.16
CA ALA A 86 10.49 18.58 -14.48
C ALA A 86 9.30 18.68 -15.45
N LEU A 87 8.27 17.84 -15.25
CA LEU A 87 7.08 17.81 -16.11
C LEU A 87 6.11 19.00 -15.87
N GLY A 88 6.24 19.69 -14.74
CA GLY A 88 5.42 20.81 -14.32
C GLY A 88 4.40 20.40 -13.25
N LEU A 89 4.43 21.05 -12.08
CA LEU A 89 3.60 20.71 -10.91
C LEU A 89 2.11 20.67 -11.22
N GLN A 90 1.59 21.70 -11.90
CA GLN A 90 0.17 21.79 -12.25
C GLN A 90 -0.23 20.72 -13.27
N ARG A 91 0.65 20.41 -14.23
CA ARG A 91 0.40 19.38 -15.24
C ARG A 91 0.28 18.01 -14.58
N VAL A 92 1.24 17.66 -13.73
CA VAL A 92 1.23 16.38 -13.00
C VAL A 92 -0.01 16.27 -12.10
N ARG A 93 -0.39 17.35 -11.41
CA ARG A 93 -1.59 17.38 -10.56
C ARG A 93 -2.88 17.15 -11.36
N GLU A 94 -3.04 17.79 -12.51
CA GLU A 94 -4.22 17.58 -13.36
C GLU A 94 -4.23 16.19 -14.01
N GLN A 95 -3.07 15.64 -14.38
CA GLN A 95 -2.95 14.27 -14.88
C GLN A 95 -3.36 13.24 -13.82
N LEU A 96 -2.90 13.40 -12.57
CA LEU A 96 -3.30 12.57 -11.44
C LEU A 96 -4.80 12.64 -11.19
N LYS A 97 -5.37 13.85 -11.16
CA LYS A 97 -6.80 14.07 -11.00
C LYS A 97 -7.63 13.44 -12.13
N HIS A 98 -7.13 13.46 -13.36
CA HIS A 98 -7.80 12.82 -14.49
C HIS A 98 -7.75 11.29 -14.39
N ALA A 99 -6.60 10.72 -14.03
CA ALA A 99 -6.45 9.28 -13.82
C ALA A 99 -7.38 8.77 -12.70
N CYS A 100 -7.39 9.44 -11.54
CA CYS A 100 -8.28 9.08 -10.42
C CYS A 100 -9.77 9.24 -10.75
N LYS A 101 -10.15 10.02 -11.76
CA LYS A 101 -11.55 10.12 -12.22
C LYS A 101 -11.95 9.07 -13.24
N SER A 102 -10.99 8.56 -14.01
CA SER A 102 -11.23 7.64 -15.12
C SER A 102 -11.11 6.18 -14.73
N LEU A 103 -10.37 5.88 -13.66
CA LEU A 103 -10.19 4.55 -13.09
C LEU A 103 -11.18 4.32 -11.93
N ASP A 104 -11.46 3.06 -11.58
CA ASP A 104 -12.12 2.72 -10.31
C ASP A 104 -11.13 3.01 -9.18
N HIS A 105 -11.17 4.25 -8.69
CA HIS A 105 -10.24 4.80 -7.73
C HIS A 105 -10.92 5.14 -6.40
N GLU A 106 -10.19 4.95 -5.31
CA GLU A 106 -10.56 5.44 -4.00
C GLU A 106 -9.37 6.13 -3.33
N PHE A 107 -9.65 7.19 -2.58
CA PHE A 107 -8.64 7.86 -1.77
C PHE A 107 -8.66 7.32 -0.34
N TRP A 108 -7.53 6.80 0.13
CA TRP A 108 -7.34 6.36 1.51
C TRP A 108 -6.62 7.44 2.31
N ALA A 109 -7.28 7.92 3.37
CA ALA A 109 -6.70 8.89 4.28
C ALA A 109 -5.53 8.28 5.08
N ASP A 110 -4.65 9.16 5.59
CA ASP A 110 -3.59 8.74 6.51
C ASP A 110 -4.19 8.37 7.86
N ASP A 111 -4.32 7.06 8.10
CA ASP A 111 -4.93 6.52 9.31
C ASP A 111 -4.09 5.40 9.96
N VAL A 112 -2.80 5.32 9.60
CA VAL A 112 -1.81 4.39 10.16
C VAL A 112 -0.67 5.17 10.82
N SER A 113 -0.10 4.64 11.91
CA SER A 113 1.12 5.20 12.50
C SER A 113 2.22 4.16 12.58
N LEU A 114 3.41 4.49 12.06
CA LEU A 114 4.61 3.67 12.24
C LEU A 114 5.13 3.65 13.69
N ARG A 115 4.60 4.51 14.58
CA ARG A 115 4.93 4.47 16.02
C ARG A 115 4.11 3.42 16.79
N ASP A 116 3.14 2.80 16.12
CA ASP A 116 2.27 1.80 16.72
C ASP A 116 2.87 0.40 16.54
N ASP A 117 3.36 -0.16 17.65
CA ASP A 117 3.98 -1.48 17.69
C ASP A 117 2.98 -2.61 17.38
N GLU A 118 1.67 -2.36 17.42
CA GLU A 118 0.63 -3.29 17.00
C GLU A 118 0.44 -3.30 15.47
N VAL A 119 1.01 -2.32 14.76
CA VAL A 119 0.96 -2.25 13.29
C VAL A 119 2.28 -2.69 12.67
N VAL A 120 3.42 -2.26 13.24
CA VAL A 120 4.75 -2.53 12.67
C VAL A 120 5.72 -3.06 13.72
N ASP A 121 6.44 -4.13 13.40
CA ASP A 121 7.58 -4.63 14.18
C ASP A 121 8.87 -3.94 13.70
N PHE A 122 9.23 -2.84 14.37
CA PHE A 122 10.40 -2.04 14.00
C PHE A 122 11.74 -2.78 14.09
N ASN A 123 11.82 -3.92 14.81
CA ASN A 123 13.04 -4.73 14.86
C ASN A 123 13.37 -5.41 13.53
N ARG A 124 12.38 -5.49 12.61
CA ARG A 124 12.53 -6.06 11.27
C ARG A 124 12.78 -5.00 10.20
N VAL A 125 12.97 -3.75 10.61
CA VAL A 125 13.25 -2.63 9.71
C VAL A 125 14.76 -2.45 9.62
N HIS A 126 15.31 -2.66 8.42
CA HIS A 126 16.74 -2.76 8.19
C HIS A 126 17.36 -1.49 7.60
N GLY A 127 16.56 -0.52 7.14
CA GLY A 127 17.10 0.73 6.62
C GLY A 127 16.08 1.82 6.36
N HIS A 128 16.56 3.06 6.31
CA HIS A 128 15.73 4.26 6.09
C HIS A 128 14.93 4.24 4.78
N GLN A 129 15.39 3.49 3.77
CA GLN A 129 14.70 3.37 2.49
C GLN A 129 13.37 2.61 2.61
N GLN A 130 13.20 1.79 3.65
CA GLN A 130 11.99 0.96 3.82
C GLN A 130 10.84 1.69 4.50
N ILE A 131 11.06 2.89 5.05
CA ILE A 131 10.07 3.57 5.92
C ILE A 131 8.78 3.90 5.17
N THR A 132 8.89 4.40 3.94
CA THR A 132 7.70 4.70 3.13
C THR A 132 7.01 3.41 2.68
N ASP A 133 7.76 2.41 2.22
CA ASP A 133 7.22 1.11 1.79
C ASP A 133 6.45 0.42 2.93
N LEU A 134 7.01 0.44 4.14
CA LEU A 134 6.38 -0.08 5.36
C LEU A 134 5.05 0.60 5.64
N TYR A 135 5.04 1.93 5.57
CA TYR A 135 3.81 2.69 5.79
C TYR A 135 2.76 2.33 4.74
N LEU A 136 3.13 2.28 3.46
CA LEU A 136 2.19 1.98 2.38
C LEU A 136 1.65 0.55 2.48
N LEU A 137 2.50 -0.41 2.86
CA LEU A 137 2.10 -1.79 3.10
C LEU A 137 1.15 -1.89 4.30
N ALA A 138 1.46 -1.21 5.41
CA ALA A 138 0.60 -1.17 6.59
C ALA A 138 -0.77 -0.53 6.29
N LEU A 139 -0.78 0.54 5.49
CA LEU A 139 -2.03 1.16 5.03
C LEU A 139 -2.83 0.20 4.16
N ALA A 140 -2.20 -0.49 3.22
CA ALA A 140 -2.87 -1.49 2.39
C ALA A 140 -3.47 -2.62 3.23
N VAL A 141 -2.75 -3.15 4.22
CA VAL A 141 -3.27 -4.16 5.15
C VAL A 141 -4.48 -3.65 5.93
N LYS A 142 -4.41 -2.42 6.46
CA LYS A 142 -5.52 -1.83 7.23
C LYS A 142 -6.82 -1.72 6.42
N HIS A 143 -6.70 -1.38 5.12
CA HIS A 143 -7.85 -1.25 4.21
C HIS A 143 -8.23 -2.57 3.52
N GLY A 144 -7.63 -3.71 3.91
CA GLY A 144 -7.87 -5.01 3.27
C GLY A 144 -7.48 -5.03 1.79
N GLY A 145 -6.52 -4.20 1.43
CA GLY A 145 -6.04 -3.92 0.09
C GLY A 145 -4.75 -4.62 -0.29
N THR A 146 -4.13 -4.15 -1.37
CA THR A 146 -2.84 -4.66 -1.85
C THR A 146 -1.94 -3.50 -2.22
N LEU A 147 -0.72 -3.46 -1.70
CA LEU A 147 0.32 -2.55 -2.20
C LEU A 147 0.88 -3.09 -3.52
N VAL A 148 0.94 -2.24 -4.54
CA VAL A 148 1.54 -2.55 -5.84
C VAL A 148 2.74 -1.64 -6.07
N THR A 149 3.90 -2.23 -6.29
CA THR A 149 5.17 -1.49 -6.38
C THR A 149 6.12 -2.14 -7.40
N PHE A 150 7.16 -1.43 -7.81
CA PHE A 150 8.34 -2.01 -8.46
C PHE A 150 9.45 -2.39 -7.47
N ASP A 151 9.33 -2.01 -6.19
CA ASP A 151 10.37 -2.24 -5.19
C ASP A 151 10.36 -3.67 -4.66
N LYS A 152 11.53 -4.30 -4.71
CA LYS A 152 11.71 -5.73 -4.37
C LYS A 152 11.99 -5.99 -2.90
N ASN A 153 12.36 -4.95 -2.16
CA ASN A 153 12.93 -5.06 -0.80
C ASN A 153 11.96 -4.61 0.30
N ILE A 154 10.66 -4.83 0.09
CA ILE A 154 9.63 -4.51 1.08
C ILE A 154 9.59 -5.61 2.15
N PRO A 155 9.83 -5.30 3.43
CA PRO A 155 9.84 -6.28 4.51
C PRO A 155 8.38 -6.65 4.89
N LEU A 156 7.82 -7.62 4.17
CA LEU A 156 6.43 -8.08 4.39
C LEU A 156 6.17 -8.49 5.84
N ASP A 157 7.15 -9.11 6.48
CA ASP A 157 7.07 -9.65 7.84
C ASP A 157 7.22 -8.57 8.94
N ALA A 158 7.58 -7.34 8.58
CA ALA A 158 7.62 -6.21 9.50
C ALA A 158 6.24 -5.58 9.73
N VAL A 159 5.24 -5.86 8.88
CA VAL A 159 3.87 -5.35 9.04
C VAL A 159 2.96 -6.43 9.62
N ARG A 160 2.34 -6.15 10.77
CA ARG A 160 1.44 -7.12 11.41
C ARG A 160 0.18 -7.31 10.57
N GLY A 161 -0.19 -8.57 10.35
CA GLY A 161 -1.36 -8.93 9.51
C GLY A 161 -1.08 -8.92 8.02
N ALA A 162 0.12 -8.50 7.58
CA ALA A 162 0.50 -8.63 6.18
C ALA A 162 0.65 -10.11 5.78
N ALA A 163 0.31 -10.37 4.52
CA ALA A 163 0.31 -11.68 3.88
C ALA A 163 0.67 -11.49 2.41
N SER A 164 0.98 -12.58 1.69
CA SER A 164 1.46 -12.50 0.31
C SER A 164 0.51 -11.75 -0.64
N HIS A 165 -0.81 -11.79 -0.42
CA HIS A 165 -1.77 -11.06 -1.24
C HIS A 165 -1.81 -9.54 -0.98
N HIS A 166 -1.20 -9.06 0.10
CA HIS A 166 -1.11 -7.64 0.41
C HIS A 166 0.02 -6.92 -0.34
N LEU A 167 0.87 -7.64 -1.07
CA LEU A 167 2.00 -7.07 -1.80
C LEU A 167 2.13 -7.70 -3.20
N VAL A 168 2.12 -6.85 -4.23
CA VAL A 168 2.39 -7.22 -5.62
C VAL A 168 3.58 -6.43 -6.12
N GLN A 169 4.55 -7.15 -6.69
CA GLN A 169 5.76 -6.60 -7.29
C GLN A 169 5.68 -6.76 -8.81
N LEU A 170 5.68 -5.64 -9.55
CA LEU A 170 5.55 -5.59 -11.01
C LEU A 170 6.88 -5.72 -11.76
#